data_AF-A0A1W1YWQ5-F1
#
_entry.id   AF-A0A1W1YWQ5-F1
#
_cell.length_a   1.000
_cell.length_b   1.000
_cell.length_c   1.000
_cell.angle_alpha   90.00
_cell.angle_beta   90.00
_cell.angle_gamma   90.00
#
_symmetry.space_group_name_H-M   'P 1'
#
loop_
_entity.id
_entity.type
_entity.pdbx_description
1 polymer ?
#
loop_
_entity_poly.entity_id
_entity_poly.type
_entity_poly.pdbx_seq_one_letter_code
_entity_poly.pdbx_strand_id
1 'polypeptide(L)'
;MLGGSKQQIPIIKQAKEMGHYVITCDYSPENPGHQFADEYHNVSTTDLEGVLELAKGLDLDGIVAYASDPAAPTAAYVAEKLGLPGNPYESVRLCTEKDLFRDFLQKHGFNCPVAKGYTTYEEAEADIGRFKFPIMVKPVDSSGSKGVVKVTDPADLKSAVYEALSYSRGKRFIIEEFIVKKGYQVSGDGFSVDGKLVFTSFGNELYSSFGGTRDYVALGEFWPSLLTAEQKAKVDAELQRLITALGMKTGAYNIEVILDENDTPYVIELGPRNGGSYIPQLIKYATGVDLVKYTILGALGEDCSDIKMAPTTDIVSNYMIMSHKDGVFKDIVFDEEFKKNNLLDVYCTHKAGDTVTAYKNTTDSMGTILFKADSVEKMIDITSNIEKYYHIEIDK
;
A
#
# COMPACT_ATOMS: atom_id res chain seq x y z
N MET A 1 -15.70 2.97 -9.35
CA MET A 1 -14.25 2.79 -9.08
C MET A 1 -13.57 4.15 -8.98
N LEU A 2 -12.93 4.47 -7.86
CA LEU A 2 -12.11 5.67 -7.75
C LEU A 2 -10.68 5.38 -8.25
N GLY A 3 -10.30 6.05 -9.34
CA GLY A 3 -9.04 5.86 -10.04
C GLY A 3 -9.16 5.06 -11.33
N GLY A 4 -8.13 5.18 -12.17
CA GLY A 4 -7.96 4.39 -13.40
C GLY A 4 -6.48 4.13 -13.71
N SER A 5 -5.59 4.25 -12.73
CA SER A 5 -4.16 4.04 -12.98
C SER A 5 -3.85 2.57 -13.23
N LYS A 6 -2.60 2.28 -13.57
CA LYS A 6 -2.09 0.91 -13.81
C LYS A 6 -2.39 -0.07 -12.67
N GLN A 7 -2.37 0.42 -11.43
CA GLN A 7 -2.64 -0.39 -10.25
C GLN A 7 -4.12 -0.79 -10.16
N GLN A 8 -5.06 -0.02 -10.73
CA GLN A 8 -6.49 -0.33 -10.69
C GLN A 8 -6.96 -1.19 -11.88
N ILE A 9 -6.13 -1.44 -12.89
CA ILE A 9 -6.50 -2.29 -14.03
C ILE A 9 -7.03 -3.68 -13.59
N PRO A 10 -6.38 -4.41 -12.65
CA PRO A 10 -6.86 -5.73 -12.24
C PRO A 10 -8.29 -5.71 -11.69
N ILE A 11 -8.63 -4.76 -10.82
CA ILE A 11 -9.99 -4.68 -10.25
C ILE A 11 -11.03 -4.24 -11.27
N ILE A 12 -10.69 -3.33 -12.19
CA ILE A 12 -11.60 -2.90 -13.27
C ILE A 12 -11.94 -4.11 -14.15
N LYS A 13 -10.93 -4.88 -14.59
CA LYS A 13 -11.13 -6.08 -15.40
C LYS A 13 -11.91 -7.16 -14.66
N GLN A 14 -11.57 -7.41 -13.39
CA GLN A 14 -12.28 -8.39 -12.56
C GLN A 14 -13.77 -8.04 -12.41
N ALA A 15 -14.10 -6.76 -12.22
CA ALA A 15 -15.49 -6.31 -12.13
C ALA A 15 -16.25 -6.49 -13.46
N LYS A 16 -15.58 -6.24 -14.60
CA LYS A 16 -16.15 -6.52 -15.94
C LYS A 16 -16.38 -8.00 -16.17
N GLU A 17 -15.44 -8.85 -15.78
CA GLU A 17 -15.57 -10.32 -15.89
C GLU A 17 -16.70 -10.87 -15.02
N MET A 18 -16.98 -10.22 -13.88
CA MET A 18 -18.13 -10.51 -13.02
C MET A 18 -19.46 -9.98 -13.57
N GLY A 19 -19.45 -9.24 -14.68
CA GLY A 19 -20.64 -8.75 -15.36
C GLY A 19 -21.15 -7.39 -14.87
N HIS A 20 -20.37 -6.66 -14.08
CA HIS A 20 -20.77 -5.33 -13.59
C HIS A 20 -20.59 -4.24 -14.66
N TYR A 21 -21.41 -3.19 -14.53
CA TYR A 21 -21.21 -1.92 -15.21
C TYR A 21 -20.20 -1.09 -14.40
N VAL A 22 -19.06 -0.75 -14.99
CA VAL A 22 -17.93 -0.15 -14.29
C VAL A 22 -17.77 1.31 -14.71
N ILE A 23 -17.94 2.19 -13.74
CA ILE A 23 -17.65 3.62 -13.88
C ILE A 23 -16.31 3.92 -13.20
N THR A 24 -15.41 4.59 -13.93
CA THR A 24 -14.13 5.07 -13.40
C THR A 24 -14.16 6.58 -13.20
N CYS A 25 -13.51 7.06 -12.14
CA CYS A 25 -13.47 8.47 -11.79
C CYS A 25 -12.05 8.86 -11.38
N ASP A 26 -11.40 9.75 -12.13
CA ASP A 26 -10.11 10.34 -11.77
C ASP A 26 -9.90 11.67 -12.52
N TYR A 27 -8.97 12.52 -12.08
CA TYR A 27 -8.68 13.77 -12.78
C TYR A 27 -7.84 13.57 -14.06
N SER A 28 -7.15 12.44 -14.17
CA SER A 28 -6.25 12.15 -15.29
C SER A 28 -6.97 11.34 -16.38
N PRO A 29 -7.34 11.95 -17.53
CA PRO A 29 -8.02 11.23 -18.61
C PRO A 29 -7.15 10.18 -19.31
N GLU A 30 -5.83 10.29 -19.18
CA GLU A 30 -4.85 9.39 -19.83
C GLU A 30 -4.59 8.10 -19.04
N ASN A 31 -5.23 7.95 -17.88
CA ASN A 31 -5.11 6.77 -17.04
C ASN A 31 -5.52 5.51 -17.83
N PRO A 32 -4.64 4.50 -17.94
CA PRO A 32 -4.83 3.38 -18.86
C PRO A 32 -5.99 2.46 -18.48
N GLY A 33 -6.45 2.50 -17.23
CA GLY A 33 -7.58 1.71 -16.73
C GLY A 33 -8.93 2.12 -17.30
N HIS A 34 -9.10 3.38 -17.73
CA HIS A 34 -10.37 3.89 -18.23
C HIS A 34 -10.88 3.14 -19.46
N GLN A 35 -9.97 2.65 -20.32
CA GLN A 35 -10.33 1.89 -21.53
C GLN A 35 -11.02 0.54 -21.25
N PHE A 36 -10.90 0.02 -20.03
CA PHE A 36 -11.53 -1.23 -19.61
C PHE A 36 -12.87 -1.01 -18.90
N ALA A 37 -13.25 0.24 -18.64
CA ALA A 37 -14.51 0.62 -18.00
C ALA A 37 -15.60 0.91 -19.03
N ASP A 38 -16.86 0.92 -18.60
CA ASP A 38 -17.99 1.30 -19.45
C ASP A 38 -18.15 2.82 -19.54
N GLU A 39 -17.76 3.53 -18.47
CA GLU A 39 -17.86 4.98 -18.36
C GLU A 39 -16.67 5.59 -17.58
N TYR A 40 -16.36 6.84 -17.90
CA TYR A 40 -15.33 7.64 -17.25
C TYR A 40 -15.84 9.05 -16.94
N HIS A 41 -15.54 9.55 -15.74
CA HIS A 41 -15.74 10.94 -15.34
C HIS A 41 -14.46 11.60 -14.85
N ASN A 42 -14.22 12.82 -15.33
CA ASN A 42 -13.07 13.63 -14.95
C ASN A 42 -13.36 14.42 -13.66
N VAL A 43 -13.25 13.72 -12.52
CA VAL A 43 -13.32 14.31 -11.18
C VAL A 43 -12.20 13.71 -10.35
N SER A 44 -11.47 14.56 -9.62
CA SER A 44 -10.39 14.11 -8.76
C SER A 44 -10.90 13.13 -7.71
N THR A 45 -10.20 12.00 -7.55
CA THR A 45 -10.52 10.99 -6.52
C THR A 45 -10.40 11.52 -5.09
N THR A 46 -9.81 12.71 -4.91
CA THR A 46 -9.63 13.37 -3.61
C THR A 46 -10.61 14.54 -3.41
N ASP A 47 -11.45 14.84 -4.40
CA ASP A 47 -12.53 15.83 -4.29
C ASP A 47 -13.78 15.15 -3.72
N LEU A 48 -13.90 15.15 -2.39
CA LEU A 48 -15.01 14.52 -1.66
C LEU A 48 -16.38 14.98 -2.15
N GLU A 49 -16.58 16.30 -2.27
CA GLU A 49 -17.87 16.88 -2.65
C GLU A 49 -18.14 16.72 -4.15
N GLY A 50 -17.11 16.87 -5.00
CA GLY A 50 -17.24 16.65 -6.43
C GLY A 50 -17.63 15.20 -6.76
N VAL A 51 -16.99 14.22 -6.13
CA VAL A 51 -17.34 12.80 -6.32
C VAL A 51 -18.72 12.49 -5.76
N LEU A 52 -19.11 13.06 -4.60
CA LEU A 52 -20.46 12.89 -4.05
C LEU A 52 -21.52 13.45 -4.99
N GLU A 53 -21.31 14.65 -5.54
CA GLU A 53 -22.27 15.27 -6.45
C GLU A 53 -22.41 14.48 -7.76
N LEU A 54 -21.29 14.00 -8.32
CA LEU A 54 -21.31 13.06 -9.43
C LEU A 54 -22.11 11.80 -9.07
N ALA A 55 -21.81 11.18 -7.93
CA ALA A 55 -22.42 9.94 -7.49
C ALA A 55 -23.94 10.05 -7.28
N LYS A 56 -24.48 11.20 -6.86
CA LYS A 56 -25.94 11.43 -6.77
C LYS A 56 -26.64 11.42 -8.13
N GLY A 57 -25.92 11.79 -9.19
CA GLY A 57 -26.42 11.77 -10.56
C GLY A 57 -26.34 10.38 -11.21
N LEU A 58 -25.72 9.41 -10.52
CA LEU A 58 -25.51 8.04 -10.98
C LEU A 58 -26.34 7.09 -10.10
N ASP A 59 -26.78 5.97 -10.67
CA ASP A 59 -27.42 4.89 -9.92
C ASP A 59 -26.33 3.88 -9.52
N LEU A 60 -25.67 4.13 -8.39
CA LEU A 60 -24.53 3.31 -7.93
C LEU A 60 -24.98 2.25 -6.94
N ASP A 61 -24.63 0.98 -7.20
CA ASP A 61 -24.75 -0.11 -6.23
C ASP A 61 -23.60 -0.15 -5.21
N GLY A 62 -22.44 0.42 -5.58
CA GLY A 62 -21.24 0.39 -4.76
C GLY A 62 -20.14 1.34 -5.23
N ILE A 63 -19.25 1.70 -4.31
CA ILE A 63 -18.08 2.53 -4.58
C ILE A 63 -16.87 1.97 -3.84
N VAL A 64 -15.71 1.97 -4.50
CA VAL A 64 -14.48 1.44 -3.92
C VAL A 64 -13.24 2.16 -4.41
N ALA A 65 -12.27 2.30 -3.51
CA ALA A 65 -10.90 2.66 -3.80
C ALA A 65 -10.03 1.40 -3.67
N TYR A 66 -9.16 1.17 -4.64
CA TYR A 66 -8.28 0.00 -4.70
C TYR A 66 -6.84 0.48 -4.89
N ALA A 67 -5.89 -0.03 -4.10
CA ALA A 67 -4.47 0.34 -4.18
C ALA A 67 -4.21 1.87 -4.13
N SER A 68 -5.06 2.62 -3.42
CA SER A 68 -4.96 4.09 -3.33
C SER A 68 -5.46 4.61 -1.97
N ASP A 69 -4.53 4.92 -1.07
CA ASP A 69 -4.85 5.58 0.20
C ASP A 69 -5.51 6.95 0.02
N PRO A 70 -5.06 7.81 -0.93
CA PRO A 70 -5.67 9.13 -1.10
C PRO A 70 -7.16 9.07 -1.49
N ALA A 71 -7.59 8.01 -2.19
CA ALA A 71 -8.97 7.86 -2.65
C ALA A 71 -9.87 7.13 -1.65
N ALA A 72 -9.31 6.39 -0.69
CA ALA A 72 -10.08 5.60 0.27
C ALA A 72 -11.06 6.45 1.12
N PRO A 73 -10.67 7.62 1.67
CA PRO A 73 -11.59 8.47 2.42
C PRO A 73 -12.76 8.96 1.56
N THR A 74 -12.52 9.31 0.30
CA THR A 74 -13.58 9.75 -0.62
C THR A 74 -14.58 8.61 -0.89
N ALA A 75 -14.10 7.39 -1.14
CA ALA A 75 -14.99 6.24 -1.34
C ALA A 75 -15.86 5.98 -0.10
N ALA A 76 -15.27 5.99 1.09
CA ALA A 76 -16.00 5.79 2.34
C ALA A 76 -17.01 6.91 2.63
N TYR A 77 -16.64 8.17 2.36
CA TYR A 77 -17.54 9.32 2.51
C TYR A 77 -18.77 9.21 1.62
N VAL A 78 -18.57 8.94 0.33
CA VAL A 78 -19.67 8.82 -0.63
C VAL A 78 -20.55 7.62 -0.28
N ALA A 79 -19.95 6.48 0.08
CA ALA A 79 -20.70 5.32 0.53
C ALA A 79 -21.58 5.64 1.73
N GLU A 80 -21.02 6.30 2.75
CA GLU A 80 -21.76 6.69 3.96
C GLU A 80 -22.89 7.69 3.67
N LYS A 81 -22.67 8.67 2.80
CA LYS A 81 -23.68 9.69 2.43
C LYS A 81 -24.82 9.14 1.59
N LEU A 82 -24.55 8.16 0.75
CA LEU A 82 -25.54 7.54 -0.13
C LEU A 82 -26.16 6.26 0.46
N GLY A 83 -25.67 5.81 1.62
CA GLY A 83 -26.13 4.57 2.25
C GLY A 83 -25.66 3.31 1.54
N LEU A 84 -24.56 3.38 0.78
CA LEU A 84 -23.94 2.24 0.12
C LEU A 84 -23.11 1.40 1.10
N PRO A 85 -22.84 0.13 0.78
CA PRO A 85 -21.92 -0.70 1.55
C PRO A 85 -20.52 -0.07 1.67
N GLY A 86 -19.93 -0.14 2.86
CA GLY A 86 -18.60 0.42 3.11
C GLY A 86 -18.25 0.57 4.59
N ASN A 87 -16.97 0.84 4.84
CA ASN A 87 -16.46 1.18 6.17
C ASN A 87 -16.84 2.61 6.56
N PRO A 88 -16.97 2.92 7.87
CA PRO A 88 -17.27 4.28 8.32
C PRO A 88 -16.23 5.29 7.82
N TYR A 89 -16.69 6.45 7.35
CA TYR A 89 -15.80 7.48 6.79
C TYR A 89 -14.73 7.92 7.81
N GLU A 90 -15.15 8.19 9.04
CA GLU A 90 -14.25 8.66 10.09
C GLU A 90 -13.16 7.63 10.39
N SER A 91 -13.51 6.35 10.46
CA SER A 91 -12.54 5.26 10.69
C SER A 91 -11.53 5.14 9.56
N VAL A 92 -11.99 5.26 8.31
CA VAL A 92 -11.11 5.27 7.14
C VAL A 92 -10.18 6.47 7.16
N ARG A 93 -10.71 7.67 7.46
CA ARG A 93 -9.94 8.90 7.56
C ARG A 93 -8.85 8.80 8.63
N LEU A 94 -9.18 8.30 9.82
CA LEU A 94 -8.24 8.03 10.91
C LEU A 94 -7.07 7.13 10.46
N CYS A 95 -7.34 6.08 9.68
CA CYS A 95 -6.29 5.20 9.17
C CYS A 95 -5.39 5.86 8.11
N THR A 96 -5.91 6.80 7.33
CA THR A 96 -5.16 7.41 6.21
C THR A 96 -4.32 8.63 6.61
N GLU A 97 -4.54 9.18 7.80
CA GLU A 97 -3.79 10.30 8.36
C GLU A 97 -2.91 9.81 9.51
N LYS A 98 -1.60 9.77 9.31
CA LYS A 98 -0.66 9.07 10.23
C LYS A 98 -0.71 9.60 11.66
N ASP A 99 -0.84 10.91 11.85
CA ASP A 99 -0.93 11.51 13.19
C ASP A 99 -2.22 11.10 13.91
N LEU A 100 -3.34 11.10 13.21
CA LEU A 100 -4.61 10.65 13.76
C LEU A 100 -4.62 9.15 14.06
N PHE A 101 -3.99 8.34 13.20
CA PHE A 101 -3.83 6.92 13.44
C PHE A 101 -3.01 6.66 14.71
N ARG A 102 -1.88 7.35 14.90
CA ARG A 102 -1.06 7.21 16.12
C ARG A 102 -1.80 7.66 17.38
N ASP A 103 -2.51 8.79 17.31
CA ASP A 103 -3.37 9.26 18.40
C ASP A 103 -4.45 8.23 18.75
N PHE A 104 -5.06 7.61 17.74
CA PHE A 104 -6.06 6.56 17.93
C PHE A 104 -5.46 5.33 18.62
N LEU A 105 -4.32 4.83 18.14
CA LEU A 105 -3.62 3.69 18.71
C LEU A 105 -3.28 3.93 20.18
N GLN A 106 -2.72 5.11 20.51
CA GLN A 106 -2.36 5.46 21.89
C GLN A 106 -3.59 5.51 22.81
N LYS A 107 -4.68 6.16 22.38
CA LYS A 107 -5.91 6.29 23.18
C LYS A 107 -6.59 4.95 23.46
N HIS A 108 -6.41 3.96 22.59
CA HIS A 108 -7.03 2.63 22.72
C HIS A 108 -6.05 1.55 23.21
N GLY A 109 -4.88 1.95 23.70
CA GLY A 109 -3.91 1.04 24.31
C GLY A 109 -3.30 0.05 23.33
N PHE A 110 -3.05 0.47 22.08
CA PHE A 110 -2.22 -0.28 21.12
C PHE A 110 -0.75 0.11 21.28
N ASN A 111 0.14 -0.82 20.92
CA ASN A 111 1.56 -0.51 20.82
C ASN A 111 1.79 0.53 19.72
N CYS A 112 2.43 1.63 20.08
CA CYS A 112 2.64 2.78 19.21
C CYS A 112 3.91 3.49 19.68
N PRO A 113 4.78 3.97 18.76
CA PRO A 113 5.89 4.81 19.15
C PRO A 113 5.36 6.11 19.76
N VAL A 114 6.19 6.80 20.55
CA VAL A 114 5.89 8.19 20.93
C VAL A 114 5.83 9.00 19.66
N ALA A 115 4.67 9.60 19.38
CA ALA A 115 4.40 10.30 18.14
C ALA A 115 3.57 11.56 18.39
N LYS A 116 3.72 12.57 17.52
CA LYS A 116 2.86 13.76 17.52
C LYS A 116 2.82 14.41 16.12
N GLY A 117 1.63 14.87 15.73
CA GLY A 117 1.40 15.66 14.52
C GLY A 117 1.65 17.16 14.74
N TYR A 118 2.12 17.83 13.68
CA TYR A 118 2.52 19.24 13.68
C TYR A 118 2.14 19.93 12.37
N THR A 119 2.01 21.26 12.43
CA THR A 119 1.76 22.11 11.25
C THR A 119 2.96 23.01 10.91
N THR A 120 3.80 23.31 11.90
CA THR A 120 4.96 24.19 11.73
C THR A 120 6.22 23.58 12.34
N TYR A 121 7.38 24.03 11.86
CA TYR A 121 8.69 23.63 12.39
C TYR A 121 8.85 24.09 13.85
N GLU A 122 8.41 25.31 14.16
CA GLU A 122 8.58 25.94 15.46
C GLU A 122 7.84 25.17 16.57
N GLU A 123 6.63 24.66 16.27
CA GLU A 123 5.90 23.75 17.17
C GLU A 123 6.66 22.45 17.44
N ALA A 124 7.24 21.86 16.39
CA ALA A 124 8.00 20.62 16.49
C ALA A 124 9.33 20.81 17.24
N GLU A 125 10.05 21.90 16.98
CA GLU A 125 11.30 22.25 17.66
C GLU A 125 11.08 22.45 19.17
N ALA A 126 9.99 23.10 19.57
CA ALA A 126 9.65 23.29 20.98
C ALA A 126 9.37 21.98 21.72
N ASP A 127 8.85 20.96 21.02
CA ASP A 127 8.51 19.66 21.58
C ASP A 127 9.62 18.60 21.39
N ILE A 128 10.70 18.89 20.66
CA ILE A 128 11.65 17.86 20.19
C ILE A 128 12.29 17.08 21.34
N GLY A 129 12.49 17.71 22.50
CA GLY A 129 13.04 17.08 23.71
C GLY A 129 12.18 15.97 24.30
N ARG A 130 10.96 15.76 23.80
CA ARG A 130 10.05 14.68 24.20
C ARG A 130 10.35 13.35 23.49
N PHE A 131 11.09 13.38 22.38
CA PHE A 131 11.37 12.20 21.56
C PHE A 131 12.78 11.68 21.80
N LYS A 132 12.93 10.35 21.74
CA LYS A 132 14.23 9.69 21.67
C LYS A 132 14.66 9.55 20.22
N PHE A 133 15.89 9.96 19.94
CA PHE A 133 16.50 9.78 18.63
C PHE A 133 17.04 8.34 18.47
N PRO A 134 17.02 7.78 17.24
CA PRO A 134 16.53 8.42 16.01
C PRO A 134 15.01 8.56 15.97
N ILE A 135 14.54 9.59 15.27
CA ILE A 135 13.12 9.84 14.98
C ILE A 135 12.84 9.68 13.49
N MET A 136 11.57 9.50 13.15
CA MET A 136 11.06 9.57 11.79
C MET A 136 10.20 10.82 11.64
N VAL A 137 10.46 11.61 10.59
CA VAL A 137 9.63 12.74 10.15
C VAL A 137 8.91 12.33 8.88
N LYS A 138 7.58 12.42 8.85
CA LYS A 138 6.76 11.94 7.72
C LYS A 138 5.63 12.92 7.39
N PRO A 139 5.22 13.08 6.12
CA PRO A 139 3.93 13.71 5.80
C PRO A 139 2.79 12.87 6.38
N VAL A 140 1.74 13.52 6.88
CA VAL A 140 0.62 12.77 7.49
C VAL A 140 -0.23 12.02 6.47
N ASP A 141 -0.31 12.52 5.23
CA ASP A 141 -1.32 12.19 4.23
C ASP A 141 -0.73 11.79 2.86
N SER A 142 0.53 11.32 2.85
CA SER A 142 1.22 10.78 1.67
C SER A 142 1.60 9.31 1.87
N SER A 143 1.84 8.61 0.76
CA SER A 143 2.23 7.20 0.68
C SER A 143 3.53 7.01 -0.14
N GLY A 144 4.02 5.76 -0.22
CA GLY A 144 5.19 5.41 -1.05
C GLY A 144 6.54 5.93 -0.54
N SER A 145 6.69 6.07 0.77
CA SER A 145 7.88 6.61 1.45
C SER A 145 8.31 8.03 1.04
N LYS A 146 7.43 8.79 0.37
CA LYS A 146 7.70 10.18 -0.02
C LYS A 146 7.78 11.10 1.20
N GLY A 147 8.84 11.91 1.26
CA GLY A 147 9.05 12.86 2.36
C GLY A 147 9.25 12.20 3.73
N VAL A 148 9.51 10.89 3.78
CA VAL A 148 9.83 10.17 5.01
C VAL A 148 11.32 10.31 5.27
N VAL A 149 11.71 10.89 6.40
CA VAL A 149 13.11 11.15 6.75
C VAL A 149 13.41 10.54 8.13
N LYS A 150 14.49 9.75 8.23
CA LYS A 150 15.05 9.32 9.50
C LYS A 150 16.05 10.36 9.97
N VAL A 151 15.84 10.92 11.15
CA VAL A 151 16.67 11.97 11.73
C VAL A 151 17.42 11.38 12.93
N THR A 152 18.75 11.37 12.85
CA THR A 152 19.65 10.91 13.93
C THR A 152 20.26 12.07 14.70
N ASP A 153 20.46 13.22 14.03
CA ASP A 153 20.99 14.45 14.61
C ASP A 153 19.87 15.51 14.66
N PRO A 154 19.56 16.11 15.83
CA PRO A 154 18.59 17.20 15.92
C PRO A 154 18.81 18.36 14.94
N ALA A 155 20.05 18.61 14.51
CA ALA A 155 20.37 19.66 13.53
C ALA A 155 19.68 19.45 12.17
N ASP A 156 19.36 18.20 11.83
CA ASP A 156 18.70 17.84 10.57
C ASP A 156 17.16 17.91 10.63
N LEU A 157 16.58 18.24 11.80
CA LEU A 157 15.13 18.29 11.97
C LEU A 157 14.48 19.26 10.99
N LYS A 158 15.06 20.45 10.81
CA LYS A 158 14.47 21.51 10.00
C LYS A 158 14.33 21.12 8.53
N SER A 159 15.38 20.55 7.95
CA SER A 159 15.36 20.08 6.56
C SER A 159 14.37 18.94 6.38
N ALA A 160 14.34 18.00 7.33
CA ALA A 160 13.39 16.88 7.33
C ALA A 160 11.93 17.34 7.36
N VAL A 161 11.60 18.34 8.19
CA VAL A 161 10.25 18.92 8.29
C VAL A 161 9.82 19.56 6.97
N TYR A 162 10.68 20.38 6.35
CA TYR A 162 10.33 21.01 5.07
C TYR A 162 10.18 20.00 3.94
N GLU A 163 10.98 18.94 3.94
CA GLU A 163 10.81 17.86 2.97
C GLU A 163 9.46 17.16 3.15
N ALA A 164 9.09 16.77 4.38
CA ALA A 164 7.79 16.17 4.65
C ALA A 164 6.63 17.08 4.22
N LEU A 165 6.70 18.38 4.56
CA LEU A 165 5.68 19.38 4.18
C LEU A 165 5.56 19.60 2.66
N SER A 166 6.63 19.35 1.91
CA SER A 166 6.60 19.45 0.44
C SER A 166 5.71 18.37 -0.20
N TYR A 167 5.58 17.21 0.45
CA TYR A 167 4.74 16.09 0.00
C TYR A 167 3.37 16.03 0.67
N SER A 168 3.16 16.74 1.78
CA SER A 168 1.84 16.81 2.42
C SER A 168 0.88 17.73 1.67
N ARG A 169 -0.33 17.24 1.40
CA ARG A 169 -1.41 18.04 0.78
C ARG A 169 -2.03 18.96 1.83
N GLY A 170 -2.27 18.42 3.02
CA GLY A 170 -2.76 19.16 4.19
C GLY A 170 -1.73 20.08 4.86
N LYS A 171 -0.48 20.10 4.40
CA LYS A 171 0.64 20.84 5.02
C LYS A 171 0.83 20.51 6.49
N ARG A 172 0.76 19.21 6.81
CA ARG A 172 1.02 18.68 8.15
C ARG A 172 2.04 17.55 8.08
N PHE A 173 2.76 17.35 9.18
CA PHE A 173 3.73 16.26 9.31
C PHE A 173 3.63 15.63 10.69
N ILE A 174 4.18 14.43 10.84
CA ILE A 174 4.28 13.72 12.10
C ILE A 174 5.76 13.49 12.43
N ILE A 175 6.09 13.59 13.71
CA ILE A 175 7.33 13.06 14.29
C ILE A 175 6.97 11.84 15.12
N GLU A 176 7.69 10.74 14.92
CA GLU A 176 7.58 9.53 15.75
C GLU A 176 8.95 8.94 16.08
N GLU A 177 9.09 8.30 17.23
CA GLU A 177 10.31 7.56 17.58
C GLU A 177 10.54 6.40 16.60
N PHE A 178 11.80 6.17 16.23
CA PHE A 178 12.17 5.06 15.36
C PHE A 178 12.01 3.72 16.08
N ILE A 179 11.23 2.82 15.49
CA ILE A 179 11.06 1.46 16.01
C ILE A 179 12.16 0.58 15.44
N VAL A 180 12.94 -0.05 16.34
CA VAL A 180 13.92 -1.07 15.95
C VAL A 180 13.16 -2.37 15.71
N LYS A 181 13.23 -2.86 14.46
CA LYS A 181 12.57 -4.10 14.04
C LYS A 181 13.46 -5.32 14.24
N LYS A 182 12.86 -6.45 14.63
CA LYS A 182 13.45 -7.78 14.62
C LYS A 182 13.14 -8.46 13.29
N GLY A 183 14.14 -8.58 12.42
CA GLY A 183 13.99 -9.17 11.10
C GLY A 183 13.28 -8.23 10.11
N TYR A 184 12.41 -8.79 9.27
CA TYR A 184 11.70 -8.05 8.25
C TYR A 184 10.54 -7.22 8.83
N GLN A 185 10.25 -6.08 8.21
CA GLN A 185 8.91 -5.50 8.32
C GLN A 185 7.96 -6.41 7.54
N VAL A 186 6.80 -6.68 8.11
CA VAL A 186 5.83 -7.60 7.56
C VAL A 186 4.70 -6.78 6.95
N SER A 187 4.38 -7.05 5.69
CA SER A 187 3.29 -6.40 4.97
C SER A 187 2.41 -7.40 4.25
N GLY A 188 1.22 -6.98 3.86
CA GLY A 188 0.32 -7.80 3.06
C GLY A 188 -1.11 -7.32 3.15
N ASP A 189 -2.06 -8.19 2.82
CA ASP A 189 -3.47 -7.85 2.88
C ASP A 189 -4.25 -8.76 3.83
N GLY A 190 -5.30 -8.17 4.41
CA GLY A 190 -6.33 -8.87 5.17
C GLY A 190 -7.72 -8.54 4.64
N PHE A 191 -8.71 -9.33 5.07
CA PHE A 191 -10.11 -9.11 4.74
C PHE A 191 -10.98 -9.42 5.93
N SER A 192 -11.95 -8.55 6.18
CA SER A 192 -12.98 -8.76 7.20
C SER A 192 -14.36 -8.96 6.58
N VAL A 193 -15.21 -9.66 7.31
CA VAL A 193 -16.65 -9.76 7.03
C VAL A 193 -17.36 -9.38 8.32
N ASP A 194 -18.22 -8.36 8.25
CA ASP A 194 -18.99 -7.83 9.38
C ASP A 194 -18.12 -7.52 10.61
N GLY A 195 -16.92 -6.95 10.39
CA GLY A 195 -15.98 -6.56 11.44
C GLY A 195 -15.15 -7.72 12.01
N LYS A 196 -15.32 -8.93 11.50
CA LYS A 196 -14.47 -10.08 11.85
C LYS A 196 -13.38 -10.26 10.79
N LEU A 197 -12.12 -10.23 11.21
CA LEU A 197 -10.97 -10.57 10.38
C LEU A 197 -11.01 -12.07 10.06
N VAL A 198 -11.21 -12.40 8.79
CA VAL A 198 -11.42 -13.78 8.31
C VAL A 198 -10.27 -14.29 7.44
N PHE A 199 -9.48 -13.37 6.89
CA PHE A 199 -8.31 -13.68 6.06
C PHE A 199 -7.18 -12.68 6.32
N THR A 200 -5.95 -13.17 6.28
CA THR A 200 -4.70 -12.39 6.28
C THR A 200 -3.65 -13.16 5.50
N SER A 201 -2.85 -12.48 4.70
CA SER A 201 -1.67 -13.07 4.07
C SER A 201 -0.54 -12.06 4.09
N PHE A 202 0.61 -12.47 4.62
CA PHE A 202 1.74 -11.60 4.89
C PHE A 202 2.99 -12.06 4.15
N GLY A 203 3.76 -11.09 3.67
CA GLY A 203 5.10 -11.21 3.10
C GLY A 203 6.14 -10.49 3.95
N ASN A 204 7.36 -10.42 3.41
CA ASN A 204 8.52 -9.78 4.03
C ASN A 204 8.99 -8.62 3.16
N GLU A 205 8.97 -7.38 3.68
CA GLU A 205 9.37 -6.20 2.90
C GLU A 205 10.86 -6.18 2.58
N LEU A 206 11.16 -5.98 1.29
CA LEU A 206 12.49 -5.77 0.76
C LEU A 206 12.75 -4.27 0.68
N TYR A 207 13.87 -3.82 1.23
CA TYR A 207 14.26 -2.41 1.20
C TYR A 207 15.49 -2.18 0.35
N SER A 208 15.57 -0.98 -0.21
CA SER A 208 16.70 -0.58 -1.02
C SER A 208 17.98 -0.42 -0.22
N SER A 209 19.05 -1.02 -0.73
CA SER A 209 20.42 -0.70 -0.34
C SER A 209 21.17 0.08 -1.43
N PHE A 210 20.45 0.60 -2.44
CA PHE A 210 21.05 1.28 -3.58
C PHE A 210 21.49 2.70 -3.20
N GLY A 211 22.69 3.09 -3.62
CA GLY A 211 23.20 4.46 -3.44
C GLY A 211 22.27 5.49 -4.09
N GLY A 212 21.81 6.46 -3.30
CA GLY A 212 20.87 7.50 -3.74
C GLY A 212 19.41 7.25 -3.34
N THR A 213 19.09 6.08 -2.80
CA THR A 213 17.81 5.78 -2.15
C THR A 213 17.97 5.74 -0.63
N ARG A 214 16.86 5.87 0.10
CA ARG A 214 16.86 5.69 1.56
C ARG A 214 16.64 4.22 1.90
N ASP A 215 17.19 3.78 3.03
CA ASP A 215 17.19 2.40 3.53
C ASP A 215 15.80 1.85 3.93
N TYR A 216 14.76 2.65 3.74
CA TYR A 216 13.34 2.32 3.98
C TYR A 216 12.45 2.59 2.76
N VAL A 217 13.05 2.73 1.58
CA VAL A 217 12.30 2.71 0.31
C VAL A 217 12.09 1.25 -0.08
N ALA A 218 10.81 0.84 -0.15
CA ALA A 218 10.45 -0.51 -0.53
C ALA A 218 10.86 -0.82 -1.99
N LEU A 219 11.32 -2.06 -2.19
CA LEU A 219 11.60 -2.65 -3.51
C LEU A 219 10.53 -3.65 -3.93
N GLY A 220 9.75 -4.15 -2.98
CA GLY A 220 8.87 -5.29 -3.13
C GLY A 220 8.88 -6.11 -1.85
N GLU A 221 8.41 -7.33 -1.94
CA GLU A 221 8.23 -8.24 -0.81
C GLU A 221 8.07 -9.67 -1.31
N PHE A 222 8.32 -10.64 -0.42
CA PHE A 222 8.17 -12.05 -0.73
C PHE A 222 7.36 -12.81 0.31
N TRP A 223 6.64 -13.82 -0.17
CA TRP A 223 5.81 -14.75 0.59
C TRP A 223 6.47 -16.12 0.69
N PRO A 224 6.15 -16.88 1.76
CA PRO A 224 5.39 -16.46 2.94
C PRO A 224 6.21 -15.56 3.87
N SER A 225 5.55 -14.80 4.75
CA SER A 225 6.21 -14.12 5.87
C SER A 225 7.03 -15.10 6.70
N LEU A 226 8.19 -14.67 7.21
CA LEU A 226 9.04 -15.45 8.12
C LEU A 226 8.54 -15.48 9.57
N LEU A 227 7.32 -14.99 9.81
CA LEU A 227 6.69 -15.06 11.12
C LEU A 227 6.50 -16.51 11.56
N THR A 228 6.84 -16.80 12.81
CA THR A 228 6.37 -18.01 13.49
C THR A 228 4.85 -17.98 13.65
N ALA A 229 4.24 -19.15 13.82
CA ALA A 229 2.80 -19.25 14.06
C ALA A 229 2.34 -18.44 15.29
N GLU A 230 3.17 -18.37 16.35
CA GLU A 230 2.88 -17.58 17.54
C GLU A 230 2.91 -16.07 17.25
N GLN A 231 3.95 -15.59 16.55
CA GLN A 231 4.04 -14.19 16.15
C GLN A 231 2.86 -13.80 15.26
N LYS A 232 2.52 -14.64 14.26
CA LYS A 232 1.37 -14.39 13.39
C LYS A 232 0.07 -14.32 14.20
N ALA A 233 -0.14 -15.21 15.17
CA ALA A 233 -1.33 -15.18 16.02
C ALA A 233 -1.42 -13.89 16.86
N LYS A 234 -0.28 -13.37 17.37
CA LYS A 234 -0.23 -12.07 18.07
C LYS A 234 -0.61 -10.92 17.14
N VAL A 235 -0.09 -10.93 15.90
CA VAL A 235 -0.41 -9.93 14.88
C VAL A 235 -1.88 -9.97 14.52
N ASP A 236 -2.43 -11.14 14.18
CA ASP A 236 -3.85 -11.31 13.83
C ASP A 236 -4.78 -10.85 14.97
N ALA A 237 -4.41 -11.13 16.22
CA ALA A 237 -5.18 -10.71 17.40
C ALA A 237 -5.21 -9.19 17.57
N GLU A 238 -4.06 -8.52 17.42
CA GLU A 238 -4.00 -7.06 17.48
C GLU A 238 -4.74 -6.40 16.32
N LEU A 239 -4.67 -6.97 15.12
CA LEU A 239 -5.43 -6.50 13.95
C LEU A 239 -6.94 -6.64 14.16
N GLN A 240 -7.41 -7.78 14.67
CA GLN A 240 -8.83 -7.95 15.02
C GLN A 240 -9.26 -6.92 16.06
N ARG A 241 -8.44 -6.68 17.10
CA ARG A 241 -8.73 -5.67 18.13
C ARG A 241 -8.83 -4.27 17.50
N LEU A 242 -7.93 -3.93 16.59
CA LEU A 242 -7.92 -2.66 15.86
C LEU A 242 -9.15 -2.49 14.97
N ILE A 243 -9.48 -3.49 14.15
CA ILE A 243 -10.68 -3.52 13.29
C ILE A 243 -11.95 -3.31 14.12
N THR A 244 -12.03 -3.97 15.28
CA THR A 244 -13.17 -3.83 16.20
C THR A 244 -13.26 -2.42 16.78
N ALA A 245 -12.14 -1.86 17.26
CA ALA A 245 -12.09 -0.52 17.84
C ALA A 245 -12.44 0.58 16.83
N LEU A 246 -12.05 0.38 15.57
CA LEU A 246 -12.38 1.28 14.47
C LEU A 246 -13.82 1.09 13.96
N GLY A 247 -14.56 0.07 14.42
CA GLY A 247 -15.90 -0.23 13.90
C GLY A 247 -15.90 -0.56 12.40
N MET A 248 -14.79 -1.12 11.91
CA MET A 248 -14.68 -1.55 10.52
C MET A 248 -15.66 -2.71 10.24
N LYS A 249 -16.17 -2.79 9.01
CA LYS A 249 -17.21 -3.72 8.58
C LYS A 249 -16.63 -4.80 7.66
N THR A 250 -17.13 -4.91 6.43
CA THR A 250 -16.66 -5.83 5.40
C THR A 250 -15.74 -5.09 4.44
N GLY A 251 -14.52 -5.59 4.24
CA GLY A 251 -13.59 -4.99 3.29
C GLY A 251 -12.15 -5.48 3.41
N ALA A 252 -11.34 -5.06 2.45
CA ALA A 252 -9.92 -5.37 2.41
C ALA A 252 -9.09 -4.32 3.16
N TYR A 253 -7.96 -4.76 3.70
CA TYR A 253 -6.97 -3.90 4.34
C TYR A 253 -5.59 -4.26 3.82
N ASN A 254 -4.78 -3.23 3.58
CA ASN A 254 -3.35 -3.37 3.47
C ASN A 254 -2.75 -3.11 4.85
N ILE A 255 -1.84 -3.98 5.25
CA ILE A 255 -1.36 -4.07 6.60
C ILE A 255 0.16 -3.99 6.56
N GLU A 256 0.73 -3.16 7.43
CA GLU A 256 2.16 -3.13 7.71
C GLU A 256 2.39 -3.26 9.21
N VAL A 257 3.26 -4.18 9.62
CA VAL A 257 3.54 -4.51 11.02
C VAL A 257 5.03 -4.69 11.23
N ILE A 258 5.52 -4.12 12.33
CA ILE A 258 6.86 -4.38 12.85
C ILE A 258 6.74 -5.20 14.13
N LEU A 259 7.61 -6.19 14.28
CA LEU A 259 7.89 -6.83 15.56
C LEU A 259 9.16 -6.20 16.15
N ASP A 260 9.11 -5.81 17.43
CA ASP A 260 10.31 -5.41 18.16
C ASP A 260 11.14 -6.63 18.60
N GLU A 261 12.24 -6.38 19.32
CA GLU A 261 13.14 -7.44 19.83
C GLU A 261 12.44 -8.45 20.75
N ASN A 262 11.32 -8.07 21.36
CA ASN A 262 10.51 -8.89 22.28
C ASN A 262 9.31 -9.56 21.58
N ASP A 263 9.26 -9.54 20.25
CA ASP A 263 8.13 -10.04 19.46
C ASP A 263 6.80 -9.29 19.74
N THR A 264 6.90 -8.02 20.14
CA THR A 264 5.73 -7.14 20.35
C THR A 264 5.31 -6.53 19.01
N PRO A 265 4.06 -6.71 18.57
CA PRO A 265 3.57 -6.13 17.32
C PRO A 265 3.25 -4.64 17.45
N TYR A 266 3.78 -3.86 16.51
CA TYR A 266 3.44 -2.47 16.25
C TYR A 266 2.77 -2.40 14.87
N VAL A 267 1.48 -2.08 14.83
CA VAL A 267 0.76 -1.85 13.57
C VAL A 267 1.18 -0.49 13.02
N ILE A 268 1.97 -0.50 11.96
CA ILE A 268 2.50 0.70 11.34
C ILE A 268 1.44 1.33 10.44
N GLU A 269 0.73 0.50 9.69
CA GLU A 269 -0.34 0.90 8.77
C GLU A 269 -1.49 -0.13 8.76
N LEU A 270 -2.72 0.38 8.68
CA LEU A 270 -3.93 -0.36 8.33
C LEU A 270 -4.68 0.43 7.25
N GLY A 271 -4.20 0.36 6.02
CA GLY A 271 -4.81 1.02 4.86
C GLY A 271 -6.13 0.34 4.51
N PRO A 272 -7.29 1.02 4.54
CA PRO A 272 -8.61 0.43 4.29
C PRO A 272 -8.89 0.24 2.79
N ARG A 273 -7.97 -0.45 2.11
CA ARG A 273 -7.92 -0.75 0.68
C ARG A 273 -6.97 -1.93 0.47
N ASN A 274 -6.98 -2.55 -0.70
CA ASN A 274 -5.97 -3.56 -1.05
C ASN A 274 -4.56 -2.99 -1.23
N GLY A 275 -3.55 -3.83 -1.03
CA GLY A 275 -2.14 -3.54 -1.28
C GLY A 275 -1.85 -3.01 -2.69
N GLY A 276 -0.96 -2.02 -2.78
CA GLY A 276 -0.35 -1.61 -4.05
C GLY A 276 0.64 -2.65 -4.57
N SER A 277 1.40 -2.32 -5.62
CA SER A 277 2.45 -3.22 -6.16
C SER A 277 1.97 -4.64 -6.46
N TYR A 278 0.71 -4.77 -6.85
CA TYR A 278 0.05 -6.03 -7.19
C TYR A 278 0.03 -7.09 -6.08
N ILE A 279 0.01 -6.65 -4.80
CA ILE A 279 -0.11 -7.53 -3.63
C ILE A 279 -1.32 -8.49 -3.71
N PRO A 280 -2.54 -8.06 -4.09
CA PRO A 280 -3.67 -8.99 -4.20
C PRO A 280 -3.46 -10.08 -5.24
N GLN A 281 -2.81 -9.76 -6.36
CA GLN A 281 -2.45 -10.74 -7.39
C GLN A 281 -1.41 -11.72 -6.85
N LEU A 282 -0.41 -11.22 -6.13
CA LEU A 282 0.61 -12.03 -5.49
C LEU A 282 0.02 -12.98 -4.44
N ILE A 283 -0.90 -12.50 -3.61
CA ILE A 283 -1.64 -13.32 -2.63
C ILE A 283 -2.48 -14.39 -3.33
N LYS A 284 -3.11 -14.08 -4.46
CA LYS A 284 -3.84 -15.06 -5.26
C LYS A 284 -2.91 -16.16 -5.79
N TYR A 285 -1.70 -15.83 -6.25
CA TYR A 285 -0.69 -16.85 -6.57
C TYR A 285 -0.27 -17.66 -5.34
N ALA A 286 -0.05 -16.99 -4.21
CA ALA A 286 0.47 -17.60 -2.99
C ALA A 286 -0.51 -18.55 -2.30
N THR A 287 -1.82 -18.25 -2.36
CA THR A 287 -2.86 -18.88 -1.52
C THR A 287 -4.09 -19.36 -2.29
N GLY A 288 -4.25 -18.94 -3.54
CA GLY A 288 -5.48 -19.15 -4.32
C GLY A 288 -6.64 -18.20 -3.98
N VAL A 289 -6.53 -17.38 -2.93
CA VAL A 289 -7.60 -16.46 -2.50
C VAL A 289 -7.59 -15.20 -3.37
N ASP A 290 -8.72 -14.93 -4.03
CA ASP A 290 -8.90 -13.77 -4.89
C ASP A 290 -9.46 -12.57 -4.10
N LEU A 291 -8.56 -11.81 -3.48
CA LEU A 291 -8.96 -10.61 -2.74
C LEU A 291 -9.55 -9.51 -3.63
N VAL A 292 -9.26 -9.50 -4.94
CA VAL A 292 -9.85 -8.51 -5.86
C VAL A 292 -11.34 -8.75 -6.00
N LYS A 293 -11.73 -10.03 -6.22
CA LYS A 293 -13.13 -10.46 -6.23
C LYS A 293 -13.83 -10.06 -4.93
N TYR A 294 -13.24 -10.38 -3.78
CA TYR A 294 -13.87 -10.08 -2.47
C TYR A 294 -14.00 -8.58 -2.19
N THR A 295 -13.06 -7.76 -2.65
CA THR A 295 -13.19 -6.31 -2.57
C THR A 295 -14.37 -5.79 -3.40
N ILE A 296 -14.62 -6.35 -4.58
CA ILE A 296 -15.78 -5.99 -5.40
C ILE A 296 -17.08 -6.41 -4.69
N LEU A 297 -17.17 -7.67 -4.23
CA LEU A 297 -18.33 -8.18 -3.50
C LEU A 297 -18.62 -7.33 -2.25
N GLY A 298 -17.61 -7.02 -1.45
CA GLY A 298 -17.75 -6.19 -0.25
C GLY A 298 -18.24 -4.77 -0.55
N ALA A 299 -17.79 -4.17 -1.65
CA ALA A 299 -18.23 -2.83 -2.08
C ALA A 299 -19.68 -2.80 -2.59
N LEU A 300 -20.17 -3.95 -3.10
CA LEU A 300 -21.55 -4.13 -3.56
C LEU A 300 -22.47 -4.68 -2.46
N GLY A 301 -21.93 -5.01 -1.28
CA GLY A 301 -22.70 -5.61 -0.18
C GLY A 301 -23.15 -7.04 -0.47
N GLU A 302 -22.48 -7.73 -1.39
CA GLU A 302 -22.73 -9.12 -1.72
C GLU A 302 -22.12 -10.07 -0.67
N ASP A 303 -22.49 -11.35 -0.73
CA ASP A 303 -22.04 -12.37 0.23
C ASP A 303 -20.55 -12.68 0.09
N CYS A 304 -19.80 -12.41 1.16
CA CYS A 304 -18.38 -12.72 1.30
C CYS A 304 -18.11 -13.86 2.29
N SER A 305 -19.13 -14.57 2.77
CA SER A 305 -19.00 -15.55 3.86
C SER A 305 -18.21 -16.81 3.49
N ASP A 306 -17.96 -17.03 2.20
CA ASP A 306 -17.17 -18.17 1.70
C ASP A 306 -15.66 -17.94 1.79
N ILE A 307 -15.18 -16.70 2.00
CA ILE A 307 -13.76 -16.41 2.22
C ILE A 307 -13.27 -17.03 3.53
N LYS A 308 -12.13 -17.71 3.47
CA LYS A 308 -11.52 -18.38 4.62
C LYS A 308 -10.01 -18.23 4.56
N MET A 309 -9.38 -18.29 5.74
CA MET A 309 -7.94 -18.43 5.84
C MET A 309 -7.46 -19.61 4.98
N ALA A 310 -6.46 -19.36 4.14
CA ALA A 310 -5.84 -20.36 3.28
C ALA A 310 -4.33 -20.42 3.59
N PRO A 311 -3.70 -21.61 3.53
CA PRO A 311 -2.26 -21.70 3.66
C PRO A 311 -1.57 -21.10 2.43
N THR A 312 -0.38 -20.55 2.64
CA THR A 312 0.51 -20.18 1.54
C THR A 312 1.17 -21.44 0.98
N THR A 313 0.91 -21.76 -0.29
CA THR A 313 1.45 -22.93 -0.99
C THR A 313 2.65 -22.60 -1.87
N ASP A 314 2.70 -21.38 -2.38
CA ASP A 314 3.71 -20.94 -3.34
C ASP A 314 4.59 -19.83 -2.75
N ILE A 315 5.88 -19.89 -3.09
CA ILE A 315 6.88 -18.90 -2.66
C ILE A 315 7.01 -17.90 -3.79
N VAL A 316 6.46 -16.71 -3.57
CA VAL A 316 6.27 -15.71 -4.61
C VAL A 316 6.77 -14.36 -4.14
N SER A 317 7.15 -13.50 -5.07
CA SER A 317 7.57 -12.13 -4.78
C SER A 317 7.08 -11.17 -5.85
N ASN A 318 6.78 -9.95 -5.42
CA ASN A 318 6.75 -8.80 -6.29
C ASN A 318 8.09 -8.06 -6.19
N TYR A 319 8.50 -7.42 -7.28
CA TYR A 319 9.67 -6.55 -7.26
C TYR A 319 9.48 -5.40 -8.23
N MET A 320 9.77 -4.18 -7.78
CA MET A 320 9.63 -2.97 -8.57
C MET A 320 10.67 -2.94 -9.68
N ILE A 321 10.21 -2.69 -10.90
CA ILE A 321 11.09 -2.46 -12.04
C ILE A 321 11.69 -1.06 -11.86
N MET A 322 13.01 -1.00 -11.71
CA MET A 322 13.71 0.24 -11.34
C MET A 322 14.94 0.47 -12.21
N SER A 323 15.16 1.73 -12.59
CA SER A 323 16.39 2.12 -13.28
C SER A 323 17.42 2.70 -12.30
N HIS A 324 18.70 2.45 -12.57
CA HIS A 324 19.82 3.09 -11.89
C HIS A 324 20.30 4.38 -12.57
N LYS A 325 19.75 4.73 -13.74
CA LYS A 325 20.16 5.91 -14.52
C LYS A 325 18.97 6.58 -15.20
N ASP A 326 19.10 7.87 -15.44
CA ASP A 326 18.18 8.60 -16.31
C ASP A 326 18.41 8.19 -17.77
N GLY A 327 17.37 8.30 -18.60
CA GLY A 327 17.48 8.10 -20.05
C GLY A 327 16.15 7.78 -20.72
N VAL A 328 16.21 7.08 -21.85
CA VAL A 328 15.03 6.69 -22.64
C VAL A 328 14.84 5.18 -22.56
N PHE A 329 13.65 4.75 -22.13
CA PHE A 329 13.29 3.34 -22.02
C PHE A 329 13.32 2.68 -23.40
N LYS A 330 13.94 1.49 -23.48
CA LYS A 330 13.92 0.67 -24.69
C LYS A 330 13.18 -0.63 -24.47
N ASP A 331 13.63 -1.44 -23.51
CA ASP A 331 13.03 -2.74 -23.21
C ASP A 331 13.43 -3.26 -21.81
N ILE A 332 12.77 -4.32 -21.34
CA ILE A 332 13.17 -5.10 -20.17
C ILE A 332 13.63 -6.48 -20.66
N VAL A 333 14.88 -6.80 -20.39
CA VAL A 333 15.49 -8.07 -20.78
C VAL A 333 15.61 -8.95 -19.55
N PHE A 334 15.07 -10.16 -19.64
CA PHE A 334 15.13 -11.17 -18.60
C PHE A 334 16.13 -12.26 -18.97
N ASP A 335 16.78 -12.84 -17.97
CA ASP A 335 17.46 -14.13 -18.13
C ASP A 335 16.46 -15.18 -18.64
N GLU A 336 16.88 -15.99 -19.61
CA GLU A 336 15.99 -16.93 -20.30
C GLU A 336 15.50 -18.05 -19.37
N GLU A 337 16.34 -18.51 -18.44
CA GLU A 337 15.94 -19.55 -17.49
C GLU A 337 14.96 -18.99 -16.46
N PHE A 338 15.24 -17.81 -15.93
CA PHE A 338 14.34 -17.09 -15.02
C PHE A 338 12.98 -16.79 -15.67
N LYS A 339 12.99 -16.26 -16.89
CA LYS A 339 11.77 -15.94 -17.65
C LYS A 339 10.89 -17.17 -17.84
N LYS A 340 11.50 -18.34 -18.06
CA LYS A 340 10.79 -19.59 -18.30
C LYS A 340 10.27 -20.23 -17.00
N ASN A 341 11.07 -20.22 -15.93
CA ASN A 341 10.81 -21.04 -14.76
C ASN A 341 10.24 -20.26 -13.56
N ASN A 342 10.55 -18.97 -13.46
CA ASN A 342 10.29 -18.15 -12.27
C ASN A 342 9.31 -17.02 -12.54
N LEU A 343 9.40 -16.35 -13.68
CA LEU A 343 8.56 -15.18 -13.99
C LEU A 343 7.08 -15.58 -14.12
N LEU A 344 6.22 -14.89 -13.37
CA LEU A 344 4.77 -15.09 -13.38
C LEU A 344 4.08 -14.02 -14.23
N ASP A 345 4.42 -12.74 -14.00
CA ASP A 345 3.80 -11.61 -14.68
C ASP A 345 4.71 -10.38 -14.70
N VAL A 346 4.46 -9.47 -15.64
CA VAL A 346 5.20 -8.21 -15.80
C VAL A 346 4.22 -7.08 -16.01
N TYR A 347 4.05 -6.26 -14.98
CA TYR A 347 3.25 -5.04 -15.02
C TYR A 347 4.13 -3.84 -15.30
N CYS A 348 4.56 -3.66 -16.55
CA CYS A 348 5.29 -2.46 -16.99
C CYS A 348 4.38 -1.55 -17.82
N THR A 349 4.42 -0.25 -17.54
CA THR A 349 3.67 0.74 -18.34
C THR A 349 4.53 1.56 -19.27
N HIS A 350 5.86 1.48 -19.13
CA HIS A 350 6.77 2.21 -20.02
C HIS A 350 6.79 1.52 -21.38
N LYS A 351 6.72 2.33 -22.43
CA LYS A 351 6.89 1.94 -23.83
C LYS A 351 8.24 2.44 -24.32
N ALA A 352 8.78 1.77 -25.33
CA ALA A 352 10.01 2.22 -25.98
C ALA A 352 9.87 3.70 -26.39
N GLY A 353 10.80 4.54 -25.94
CA GLY A 353 10.77 6.00 -26.12
C GLY A 353 10.34 6.80 -24.89
N ASP A 354 9.77 6.17 -23.86
CA ASP A 354 9.38 6.87 -22.63
C ASP A 354 10.60 7.32 -21.82
N THR A 355 10.48 8.45 -21.12
CA THR A 355 11.54 8.94 -20.22
C THR A 355 11.61 8.10 -18.95
N VAL A 356 12.82 7.75 -18.54
CA VAL A 356 13.10 7.01 -17.31
C VAL A 356 13.92 7.89 -16.39
N THR A 357 13.53 7.91 -15.12
CA THR A 357 14.30 8.55 -14.03
C THR A 357 14.95 7.47 -13.17
N ALA A 358 16.17 7.74 -12.71
CA ALA A 358 16.84 6.91 -11.72
C ALA A 358 15.99 6.81 -10.45
N TYR A 359 15.82 5.59 -9.95
CA TYR A 359 14.90 5.29 -8.86
C TYR A 359 15.33 5.95 -7.54
N LYS A 360 14.44 6.77 -6.97
CA LYS A 360 14.64 7.42 -5.66
C LYS A 360 13.55 7.03 -4.66
N ASN A 361 12.32 6.84 -5.15
CA ASN A 361 11.15 6.41 -4.39
C ASN A 361 10.22 5.57 -5.28
N THR A 362 9.17 5.00 -4.68
CA THR A 362 8.28 4.05 -5.37
C THR A 362 7.55 4.62 -6.59
N THR A 363 7.43 5.96 -6.72
CA THR A 363 6.82 6.55 -7.93
C THR A 363 7.75 6.67 -9.13
N ASP A 364 9.05 6.48 -8.94
CA ASP A 364 10.00 6.36 -10.04
C ASP A 364 10.00 4.92 -10.62
N SER A 365 9.21 4.01 -10.03
CA SER A 365 9.08 2.64 -10.53
C SER A 365 8.36 2.60 -11.87
N MET A 366 8.98 1.91 -12.84
CA MET A 366 8.39 1.69 -14.16
C MET A 366 7.23 0.69 -14.13
N GLY A 367 7.17 -0.14 -13.09
CA GLY A 367 6.27 -1.27 -13.02
C GLY A 367 6.65 -2.28 -11.95
N THR A 368 6.05 -3.45 -12.00
CA THR A 368 6.31 -4.53 -11.04
C THR A 368 6.40 -5.86 -11.77
N ILE A 369 7.41 -6.65 -11.46
CA ILE A 369 7.47 -8.06 -11.86
C ILE A 369 6.93 -8.92 -10.72
N LEU A 370 6.19 -9.97 -11.08
CA LEU A 370 5.80 -11.03 -10.18
C LEU A 370 6.54 -12.30 -10.57
N PHE A 371 7.11 -13.01 -9.59
CA PHE A 371 7.85 -14.25 -9.86
C PHE A 371 7.77 -15.20 -8.66
N LYS A 372 8.18 -16.45 -8.88
CA LYS A 372 8.21 -17.52 -7.88
C LYS A 372 9.59 -18.13 -7.70
N ALA A 373 9.76 -18.86 -6.60
CA ALA A 373 10.93 -19.69 -6.35
C ALA A 373 10.52 -21.03 -5.73
N ASP A 374 11.44 -22.01 -5.74
CA ASP A 374 11.19 -23.35 -5.20
C ASP A 374 11.43 -23.42 -3.67
N SER A 375 12.13 -22.44 -3.11
CA SER A 375 12.42 -22.35 -1.68
C SER A 375 12.58 -20.89 -1.24
N VAL A 376 12.46 -20.64 0.06
CA VAL A 376 12.60 -19.29 0.63
C VAL A 376 14.05 -18.82 0.51
N GLU A 377 15.02 -19.72 0.67
CA GLU A 377 16.44 -19.42 0.48
C GLU A 377 16.72 -18.96 -0.94
N LYS A 378 16.14 -19.66 -1.94
CA LYS A 378 16.27 -19.27 -3.35
C LYS A 378 15.55 -17.95 -3.64
N MET A 379 14.42 -17.70 -2.99
CA MET A 379 13.72 -16.40 -3.10
C MET A 379 14.58 -15.25 -2.57
N ILE A 380 15.22 -15.45 -1.41
CA ILE A 380 16.13 -14.45 -0.82
C ILE A 380 17.35 -14.23 -1.73
N ASP A 381 17.91 -15.30 -2.31
CA ASP A 381 19.02 -15.19 -3.26
C ASP A 381 18.63 -14.41 -4.52
N ILE A 382 17.48 -14.74 -5.13
CA ILE A 382 16.96 -14.03 -6.30
C ILE A 382 16.74 -12.55 -6.00
N THR A 383 16.06 -12.23 -4.91
CA THR A 383 15.71 -10.83 -4.56
C THR A 383 16.92 -10.01 -4.15
N SER A 384 17.97 -10.64 -3.61
CA SER A 384 19.24 -9.99 -3.27
C SER A 384 20.17 -9.77 -4.48
N ASN A 385 19.94 -10.48 -5.59
CA ASN A 385 20.75 -10.44 -6.80
C ASN A 385 19.88 -10.26 -8.06
N ILE A 386 18.80 -9.49 -7.95
CA ILE A 386 17.74 -9.43 -8.96
C ILE A 386 18.27 -8.99 -10.34
N GLU A 387 19.32 -8.17 -10.35
CA GLU A 387 20.00 -7.65 -11.53
C GLU A 387 20.67 -8.73 -12.39
N LYS A 388 20.89 -9.94 -11.84
CA LYS A 388 21.32 -11.10 -12.62
C LYS A 388 20.19 -11.70 -13.46
N TYR A 389 18.95 -11.46 -13.06
CA TYR A 389 17.77 -12.09 -13.63
C TYR A 389 16.98 -11.16 -14.56
N TYR A 390 17.12 -9.85 -14.40
CA TYR A 390 16.64 -8.89 -15.39
C TYR A 390 17.47 -7.61 -15.41
N HIS A 391 17.47 -6.92 -16.54
CA HIS A 391 17.98 -5.56 -16.66
C HIS A 391 17.10 -4.73 -17.59
N ILE A 392 17.18 -3.42 -17.46
CA ILE A 392 16.46 -2.48 -18.33
C ILE A 392 17.44 -1.90 -19.35
N GLU A 393 17.07 -1.98 -20.62
CA GLU A 393 17.79 -1.29 -21.68
C GLU A 393 17.35 0.17 -21.72
N ILE A 394 18.33 1.06 -21.58
CA ILE A 394 18.11 2.52 -21.55
C ILE A 394 19.16 3.19 -22.42
N ASP A 395 18.66 3.92 -23.41
CA ASP A 395 19.47 4.79 -24.28
C ASP A 395 19.75 6.12 -23.58
N LYS A 396 20.88 6.75 -23.97
CA LYS A 396 21.31 8.04 -23.40
C LYS A 396 20.49 9.22 -23.90
#